data_AF-A0A1G0RL62-F1
#
_entry.id   AF-A0A1G0RL62-F1
#
_cell.length_a   1.000
_cell.length_b   1.000
_cell.length_c   1.000
_cell.angle_alpha   90.00
_cell.angle_beta   90.00
_cell.angle_gamma   90.00
#
_symmetry.space_group_name_H-M   'P 1'
#
loop_
_entity.id
_entity.type
_entity.pdbx_description
1 polymer ?
#
loop_
_entity_poly.entity_id
_entity_poly.type
_entity_poly.pdbx_seq_one_letter_code
_entity_poly.pdbx_strand_id
1 'polypeptide(L)'
;MYTLEAILSQYEIVKGALEIFPKAKLIQLPQNIGMIPTDGFLLRELEIYYQGGTKVTNPETQRFSPPVHPDFERLIVGIEKLAQHLSYKGMVAYVEATFTGGYGGHATMIWENGKRASKAGNNINDVLRLLQVIARPDLDEFDTLGLGLYRSTRKWIQDKDS
;
A
#
# COMPACT_ATOMS: atom_id res chain seq x y z
N MET A 1 -7.72 -15.20 -8.15
CA MET A 1 -7.70 -13.73 -8.08
C MET A 1 -6.65 -13.35 -7.06
N TYR A 2 -5.63 -12.62 -7.49
CA TYR A 2 -4.62 -12.05 -6.59
C TYR A 2 -4.98 -10.59 -6.34
N THR A 3 -4.96 -10.13 -5.09
CA THR A 3 -5.08 -8.69 -4.77
C THR A 3 -3.96 -8.25 -3.83
N LEU A 4 -3.29 -7.17 -4.20
CA LEU A 4 -2.31 -6.46 -3.38
C LEU A 4 -2.77 -5.02 -3.21
N GLU A 5 -2.97 -4.65 -1.95
CA GLU A 5 -3.34 -3.29 -1.52
C GLU A 5 -2.37 -2.96 -0.39
N ALA A 6 -1.39 -2.08 -0.65
CA ALA A 6 -0.32 -1.86 0.30
C ALA A 6 0.41 -0.53 0.13
N ILE A 7 0.96 -0.03 1.24
CA ILE A 7 1.97 1.02 1.26
C ILE A 7 3.36 0.37 1.17
N LEU A 8 4.20 0.86 0.26
CA LEU A 8 5.55 0.38 -0.03
C LEU A 8 6.57 1.51 0.10
N SER A 9 7.72 1.22 0.70
CA SER A 9 8.89 2.12 0.74
C SER A 9 10.12 1.32 1.20
N GLN A 10 11.24 2.01 1.42
CA GLN A 10 12.33 1.48 2.22
C GLN A 10 11.82 1.10 3.62
N TYR A 11 12.31 -0.01 4.17
CA TYR A 11 11.77 -0.65 5.37
C TYR A 11 11.73 0.29 6.57
N GLU A 12 12.81 1.02 6.83
CA GLU A 12 12.88 1.97 7.94
C GLU A 12 11.89 3.14 7.79
N ILE A 13 11.48 3.50 6.57
CA ILE A 13 10.48 4.55 6.33
C ILE A 13 9.10 4.05 6.74
N VAL A 14 8.65 2.91 6.18
CA VAL A 14 7.31 2.38 6.54
C VAL A 14 7.24 1.91 7.98
N LYS A 15 8.35 1.50 8.60
CA LYS A 15 8.41 1.21 10.04
C LYS A 15 8.00 2.40 10.90
N GLY A 16 8.24 3.64 10.45
CA GLY A 16 7.75 4.84 11.11
C GLY A 16 6.22 4.90 11.25
N ALA A 17 5.47 4.19 10.40
CA ALA A 17 4.01 4.10 10.56
C ALA A 17 3.59 3.42 11.87
N LEU A 18 4.44 2.55 12.43
CA LEU A 18 4.16 1.85 13.69
C LEU A 18 4.22 2.77 14.90
N GLU A 19 4.81 3.97 14.78
CA GLU A 19 4.76 4.99 15.83
C GLU A 19 3.35 5.57 15.99
N ILE A 20 2.55 5.55 14.91
CA ILE A 20 1.19 6.08 14.87
C ILE A 20 0.18 4.93 14.98
N PHE A 21 0.42 3.83 14.27
CA PHE A 21 -0.43 2.65 14.17
C PHE A 21 0.34 1.40 14.63
N PRO A 22 0.56 1.22 15.95
CA PRO A 22 1.43 0.17 16.48
C PRO A 22 0.91 -1.26 16.21
N LYS A 23 -0.36 -1.40 15.84
CA LYS A 23 -0.98 -2.68 15.48
C LYS A 23 -0.98 -2.95 13.97
N ALA A 24 -0.53 -1.99 13.14
CA ALA A 24 -0.39 -2.21 11.71
C ALA A 24 0.63 -3.33 11.46
N LYS A 25 0.35 -4.19 10.47
CA LYS A 25 1.30 -5.23 10.09
C LYS A 25 2.37 -4.64 9.19
N LEU A 26 3.62 -4.85 9.56
CA LEU A 26 4.80 -4.50 8.78
C LEU A 26 5.49 -5.77 8.28
N ILE A 27 5.72 -5.83 6.98
CA ILE A 27 6.37 -6.95 6.31
C ILE A 27 7.66 -6.46 5.70
N GLN A 28 8.78 -7.00 6.17
CA GLN A 28 10.07 -6.84 5.49
C GLN A 28 10.12 -7.74 4.25
N LEU A 29 10.37 -7.12 3.11
CA LEU A 29 10.62 -7.74 1.82
C LEU A 29 12.14 -7.72 1.53
N PRO A 30 12.61 -8.43 0.49
CA PRO A 30 13.99 -8.35 0.04
C PRO A 30 14.41 -6.90 -0.30
N GLN A 31 15.73 -6.68 -0.40
CA GLN A 31 16.31 -5.39 -0.82
C GLN A 31 15.88 -4.20 0.04
N ASN A 32 15.70 -4.43 1.34
CA ASN A 32 15.33 -3.42 2.31
C ASN A 32 13.99 -2.71 2.01
N ILE A 33 13.09 -3.35 1.26
CA ILE A 33 11.74 -2.85 1.08
C ILE A 33 10.87 -3.28 2.25
N GLY A 34 10.04 -2.37 2.74
CA GLY A 34 8.98 -2.68 3.67
C GLY A 34 7.61 -2.49 3.03
N MET A 35 6.67 -3.32 3.49
CA MET A 35 5.28 -3.31 3.05
C MET A 35 4.36 -3.24 4.26
N ILE A 36 3.41 -2.32 4.21
CA ILE A 36 2.26 -2.29 5.12
C ILE A 36 1.01 -2.61 4.30
N PRO A 37 0.44 -3.81 4.45
CA PRO A 37 -0.80 -4.14 3.77
C PRO A 37 -1.96 -3.33 4.33
N THR A 38 -2.79 -2.76 3.46
CA THR A 38 -3.96 -1.96 3.87
C THR A 38 -5.18 -2.85 4.03
N ASP A 39 -5.15 -3.72 5.03
CA ASP A 39 -6.27 -4.59 5.35
C ASP A 39 -7.45 -3.82 5.99
N GLY A 40 -8.56 -4.51 6.21
CA GLY A 40 -9.75 -3.89 6.81
C GLY A 40 -9.52 -3.36 8.24
N PHE A 41 -8.51 -3.85 8.96
CA PHE A 41 -8.15 -3.37 10.28
C PHE A 41 -7.44 -2.01 10.19
N LEU A 42 -6.36 -1.93 9.41
CA LEU A 42 -5.61 -0.69 9.22
C LEU A 42 -6.48 0.39 8.58
N LEU A 43 -7.30 0.03 7.58
CA LEU A 43 -8.24 0.98 6.97
C LEU A 43 -9.19 1.58 8.02
N ARG A 44 -9.69 0.77 8.96
CA ARG A 44 -10.57 1.25 10.03
C ARG A 44 -9.83 2.17 11.01
N GLU A 45 -8.61 1.82 11.40
CA GLU A 45 -7.80 2.69 12.26
C GLU A 45 -7.50 4.04 11.59
N LEU A 46 -7.18 4.03 10.31
CA LEU A 46 -6.92 5.23 9.51
C LEU A 46 -8.14 6.15 9.40
N GLU A 47 -9.33 5.60 9.17
CA GLU A 47 -10.58 6.39 9.15
C GLU A 47 -10.86 7.07 10.50
N ILE A 48 -10.73 6.30 11.59
CA ILE A 48 -10.95 6.83 12.95
C ILE A 48 -9.96 7.95 13.24
N TYR A 49 -8.68 7.74 12.92
CA TYR A 49 -7.61 8.68 13.25
C TYR A 49 -7.69 9.98 12.42
N TYR A 50 -7.75 9.86 11.09
CA TYR A 50 -7.60 11.03 10.20
C TYR A 50 -8.90 11.76 9.88
N GLN A 51 -10.05 11.13 10.09
CA GLN A 51 -11.33 11.80 9.88
C GLN A 51 -12.16 11.96 11.15
N GLY A 52 -11.59 11.67 12.32
CA GLY A 52 -12.29 11.80 13.60
C GLY A 52 -13.57 10.97 13.68
N GLY A 53 -13.65 9.88 12.90
CA GLY A 53 -14.85 9.06 12.78
C GLY A 53 -16.00 9.73 12.02
N THR A 54 -15.72 10.47 10.93
CA THR A 54 -16.75 10.95 10.00
C THR A 54 -17.72 9.82 9.71
N LYS A 55 -18.98 10.08 10.07
CA LYS A 55 -20.08 9.13 10.03
C LYS A 55 -20.15 8.52 8.65
N VAL A 56 -19.80 7.23 8.57
CA VAL A 56 -20.35 6.31 7.60
C VAL A 56 -21.82 6.68 7.40
N THR A 57 -22.14 7.28 6.25
CA THR A 57 -23.47 7.83 5.98
C THR A 57 -24.49 6.71 5.77
N ASN A 58 -24.02 5.49 5.48
CA ASN A 58 -24.79 4.27 5.47
C ASN A 58 -23.94 3.07 5.99
N PRO A 59 -24.14 2.63 7.25
CA PRO A 59 -23.40 1.51 7.85
C PRO A 59 -23.57 0.18 7.12
N GLU A 60 -24.64 0.03 6.35
CA GLU A 60 -24.95 -1.21 5.62
C GLU A 60 -24.26 -1.26 4.25
N THR A 61 -23.95 -0.10 3.63
CA THR A 61 -23.41 -0.05 2.26
C THR A 61 -22.03 0.58 2.12
N GLN A 62 -21.56 1.42 3.07
CA GLN A 62 -20.32 2.17 2.89
C GLN A 62 -19.44 2.14 4.14
N ARG A 63 -18.57 1.13 4.24
CA ARG A 63 -17.74 0.91 5.44
C ARG A 63 -16.55 1.87 5.59
N PHE A 64 -16.12 2.51 4.50
CA PHE A 64 -14.97 3.43 4.46
C PHE A 64 -15.34 4.66 3.61
N SER A 65 -14.57 5.73 3.78
CA SER A 65 -14.70 6.95 2.98
C SER A 65 -14.45 6.66 1.49
N PRO A 66 -15.02 7.49 0.59
CA PRO A 66 -14.74 7.35 -0.84
C PRO A 66 -13.24 7.54 -1.14
N PRO A 67 -12.73 6.92 -2.21
CA PRO A 67 -11.35 7.09 -2.62
C PRO A 67 -11.06 8.55 -3.01
N VAL A 68 -9.86 9.04 -2.70
CA VAL A 68 -9.41 10.40 -3.02
C VAL A 68 -8.90 10.55 -4.46
N HIS A 69 -8.99 9.49 -5.26
CA HIS A 69 -8.63 9.47 -6.67
C HIS A 69 -9.49 8.44 -7.43
N PRO A 70 -10.01 8.76 -8.63
CA PRO A 70 -10.97 7.92 -9.34
C PRO A 70 -10.40 6.57 -9.80
N ASP A 71 -9.08 6.48 -10.02
CA ASP A 71 -8.43 5.24 -10.46
C ASP A 71 -8.22 4.21 -9.32
N PHE A 72 -8.59 4.56 -8.08
CA PHE A 72 -8.35 3.73 -6.90
C PHE A 72 -9.68 3.34 -6.26
N GLU A 73 -9.75 2.11 -5.74
CA GLU A 73 -10.89 1.62 -4.98
C GLU A 73 -10.72 1.84 -3.48
N ARG A 74 -9.48 1.87 -2.99
CA ARG A 74 -9.13 1.84 -1.56
C ARG A 74 -8.26 2.98 -1.09
N LEU A 75 -7.72 3.83 -1.97
CA LEU A 75 -6.96 5.02 -1.60
C LEU A 75 -7.85 6.06 -0.90
N ILE A 76 -8.10 5.87 0.39
CA ILE A 76 -8.84 6.80 1.26
C ILE A 76 -7.94 7.93 1.78
N VAL A 77 -8.57 8.97 2.36
CA VAL A 77 -7.87 10.12 2.97
C VAL A 77 -6.81 9.66 3.98
N GLY A 78 -7.11 8.66 4.81
CA GLY A 78 -6.17 8.18 5.81
C GLY A 78 -4.90 7.58 5.22
N ILE A 79 -5.01 6.82 4.12
CA ILE A 79 -3.84 6.29 3.40
C ILE A 79 -3.02 7.45 2.82
N GLU A 80 -3.68 8.42 2.18
CA GLU A 80 -2.99 9.59 1.65
C GLU A 80 -2.25 10.37 2.75
N LYS A 81 -2.88 10.60 3.89
CA LYS A 81 -2.26 11.33 5.01
C LYS A 81 -1.08 10.58 5.60
N LEU A 82 -1.20 9.26 5.78
CA LEU A 82 -0.10 8.44 6.24
C LEU A 82 1.05 8.45 5.23
N ALA A 83 0.77 8.26 3.93
CA ALA A 83 1.78 8.29 2.88
C ALA A 83 2.48 9.66 2.79
N GLN A 84 1.72 10.76 2.83
CA GLN A 84 2.28 12.12 2.91
C GLN A 84 3.21 12.28 4.11
N HIS A 85 2.79 11.85 5.31
CA HIS A 85 3.59 11.95 6.52
C HIS A 85 4.91 11.17 6.41
N LEU A 86 4.84 9.90 6.01
CA LEU A 86 6.02 9.05 5.83
C LEU A 86 6.94 9.60 4.73
N SER A 87 6.36 10.23 3.69
CA SER A 87 7.13 10.71 2.54
C SER A 87 8.10 11.85 2.84
N TYR A 88 8.03 12.46 4.02
CA TYR A 88 9.05 13.41 4.49
C TYR A 88 10.39 12.74 4.84
N LYS A 89 10.42 11.42 4.99
CA LYS A 89 11.65 10.65 5.26
C LYS A 89 12.21 9.95 4.01
N GLY A 90 11.48 9.96 2.91
CA GLY A 90 11.87 9.40 1.62
C GLY A 90 10.65 8.97 0.81
N MET A 91 10.85 8.47 -0.41
CA MET A 91 9.74 8.13 -1.31
C MET A 91 8.83 7.03 -0.75
N VAL A 92 7.52 7.23 -0.85
CA VAL A 92 6.49 6.26 -0.43
C VAL A 92 5.53 6.02 -1.58
N ALA A 93 5.16 4.77 -1.80
CA ALA A 93 4.17 4.39 -2.79
C ALA A 93 2.98 3.71 -2.14
N TYR A 94 1.81 3.87 -2.76
CA TYR A 94 0.63 3.06 -2.51
C TYR A 94 0.27 2.33 -3.79
N VAL A 95 -0.05 1.04 -3.68
CA VAL A 95 -0.40 0.19 -4.82
C VAL A 95 -1.71 -0.55 -4.56
N GLU A 96 -2.57 -0.58 -5.57
CA GLU A 96 -3.72 -1.47 -5.69
C GLU A 96 -3.54 -2.30 -6.96
N ALA A 97 -3.38 -3.61 -6.84
CA ALA A 97 -3.14 -4.47 -7.97
C ALA A 97 -4.01 -5.73 -7.88
N THR A 98 -4.82 -5.96 -8.91
CA THR A 98 -5.59 -7.20 -9.08
C THR A 98 -5.00 -8.00 -10.23
N PHE A 99 -4.69 -9.28 -10.04
CA PHE A 99 -4.23 -10.16 -11.12
C PHE A 99 -5.27 -11.24 -11.40
N THR A 100 -5.87 -11.14 -12.59
CA THR A 100 -6.93 -12.02 -13.12
C THR A 100 -6.63 -12.35 -14.59
N GLY A 101 -5.70 -13.29 -14.84
CA GLY A 101 -5.57 -14.03 -16.12
C GLY A 101 -5.72 -13.26 -17.45
N GLY A 102 -5.44 -11.95 -17.50
CA GLY A 102 -5.58 -11.12 -18.70
C GLY A 102 -6.16 -9.70 -18.51
N TYR A 103 -6.91 -9.43 -17.44
CA TYR A 103 -7.55 -8.11 -17.19
C TYR A 103 -7.34 -7.62 -15.76
N GLY A 104 -6.09 -7.59 -15.32
CA GLY A 104 -5.73 -7.05 -14.02
C GLY A 104 -5.70 -5.53 -14.01
N GLY A 105 -6.46 -4.89 -13.12
CA GLY A 105 -6.38 -3.46 -12.86
C GLY A 105 -5.24 -3.18 -11.88
N HIS A 106 -4.34 -2.26 -12.24
CA HIS A 106 -3.29 -1.76 -11.37
C HIS A 106 -3.40 -0.23 -11.24
N ALA A 107 -3.39 0.27 -10.01
CA ALA A 107 -3.33 1.69 -9.71
C ALA A 107 -2.19 1.93 -8.73
N THR A 108 -1.36 2.93 -9.00
CA THR A 108 -0.23 3.23 -8.11
C THR A 108 -0.06 4.73 -7.92
N MET A 109 0.24 5.14 -6.70
CA MET A 109 0.41 6.54 -6.32
C MET A 109 1.70 6.70 -5.55
N ILE A 110 2.43 7.79 -5.81
CA ILE A 110 3.71 8.07 -5.16
C ILE A 110 3.62 9.38 -4.41
N TRP A 111 4.27 9.43 -3.25
CA TRP A 111 4.50 10.64 -2.47
C TRP A 111 5.99 10.81 -2.19
N GLU A 112 6.44 12.06 -2.27
CA GLU A 112 7.80 12.48 -1.94
C GLU A 112 7.74 13.87 -1.32
N ASN A 113 8.48 14.08 -0.22
CA ASN A 113 8.55 15.36 0.49
C ASN A 113 7.15 15.92 0.88
N GLY A 114 6.25 15.05 1.31
CA GLY A 114 4.88 15.40 1.71
C GLY A 114 3.92 15.68 0.56
N LYS A 115 4.35 15.52 -0.69
CA LYS A 115 3.57 15.86 -1.88
C LYS A 115 3.33 14.63 -2.73
N ARG A 116 2.13 14.55 -3.30
CA ARG A 116 1.77 13.56 -4.31
C ARG A 116 2.55 13.86 -5.59
N ALA A 117 3.17 12.84 -6.19
CA ALA A 117 3.77 12.96 -7.51
C ALA A 117 2.69 13.24 -8.56
N SER A 118 3.01 14.05 -9.57
CA SER A 118 2.06 14.42 -10.63
C SER A 118 1.67 13.24 -11.54
N LYS A 119 2.42 12.15 -11.50
CA LYS A 119 2.17 10.94 -12.29
C LYS A 119 2.05 9.72 -11.38
N ALA A 120 0.88 9.11 -11.40
CA ALA A 120 0.67 7.74 -10.95
C ALA A 120 1.56 6.79 -11.77
N GLY A 121 2.23 5.82 -11.15
CA GLY A 121 2.98 4.82 -11.89
C GLY A 121 2.01 3.99 -12.75
N ASN A 122 2.32 3.83 -14.04
CA ASN A 122 1.47 3.08 -14.96
C ASN A 122 1.46 1.57 -14.65
N ASN A 123 2.46 1.09 -13.92
CA ASN A 123 2.63 -0.31 -13.52
C ASN A 123 3.37 -0.37 -12.17
N ILE A 124 3.11 -1.40 -11.38
CA ILE A 124 3.79 -1.68 -10.11
C ILE A 124 5.31 -1.81 -10.28
N ASN A 125 5.79 -2.45 -11.36
CA ASN A 125 7.24 -2.58 -11.58
C ASN A 125 7.94 -1.23 -11.77
N ASP A 126 7.29 -0.25 -12.41
CA ASP A 126 7.87 1.09 -12.54
C ASP A 126 8.02 1.78 -11.18
N VAL A 127 7.03 1.60 -10.29
CA VAL A 127 7.09 2.10 -8.92
C VAL A 127 8.19 1.42 -8.12
N LEU A 128 8.32 0.09 -8.25
CA LEU A 128 9.37 -0.66 -7.56
C LEU A 128 10.77 -0.21 -8.00
N ARG A 129 10.98 0.09 -9.29
CA ARG A 129 12.24 0.70 -9.77
C ARG A 129 12.49 2.07 -9.16
N LEU A 130 11.46 2.91 -9.02
CA LEU A 130 11.58 4.20 -8.34
C LEU A 130 11.94 4.05 -6.85
N LEU A 131 11.47 2.98 -6.20
CA LEU A 131 11.89 2.57 -4.86
C LEU A 131 13.27 1.89 -4.83
N GLN A 132 13.99 1.85 -5.95
CA GLN A 132 15.33 1.29 -6.13
C GLN A 132 15.40 -0.24 -6.00
N VAL A 133 14.32 -0.94 -6.31
CA VAL A 133 14.34 -2.40 -6.44
C VAL A 133 15.10 -2.77 -7.69
N ILE A 134 16.10 -3.64 -7.54
CA ILE A 134 16.89 -4.17 -8.64
C ILE A 134 16.38 -5.57 -8.95
N ALA A 135 15.85 -5.77 -10.15
CA ALA A 135 15.41 -7.08 -10.59
C ALA A 135 16.57 -8.12 -10.56
N ARG A 136 16.28 -9.34 -10.09
CA ARG A 136 17.21 -10.48 -10.23
C ARG A 136 17.21 -10.97 -11.69
N PRO A 137 18.25 -11.71 -12.12
CA PRO A 137 18.26 -12.35 -13.44
C PRO A 137 16.96 -13.14 -13.65
N ASP A 138 16.37 -12.97 -14.84
CA ASP A 138 15.15 -13.65 -15.31
C ASP A 138 13.85 -13.35 -14.54
N LEU A 139 13.86 -12.39 -13.61
CA LEU A 139 12.68 -11.92 -12.87
C LEU A 139 12.41 -10.44 -13.13
N ASP A 140 11.17 -10.01 -12.92
CA ASP A 140 10.86 -8.58 -12.79
C ASP A 140 10.99 -8.11 -11.32
N GLU A 141 10.78 -6.82 -11.05
CA GLU A 141 10.89 -6.27 -9.70
C GLU A 141 9.87 -6.88 -8.73
N PHE A 142 8.64 -7.14 -9.20
CA PHE A 142 7.57 -7.72 -8.41
C PHE A 142 7.89 -9.15 -7.96
N ASP A 143 8.32 -10.01 -8.89
CA ASP A 143 8.73 -11.39 -8.62
C ASP A 143 10.02 -11.43 -7.80
N THR A 144 10.93 -10.49 -8.04
CA THR A 144 12.17 -10.36 -7.25
C THR A 144 11.91 -10.11 -5.77
N LEU A 145 10.89 -9.33 -5.44
CA LEU A 145 10.47 -9.10 -4.06
C LEU A 145 9.61 -10.24 -3.49
N GLY A 146 9.28 -11.24 -4.31
CA GLY A 146 8.39 -12.33 -3.91
C GLY A 146 6.97 -11.85 -3.63
N LEU A 147 6.55 -10.72 -4.21
CA LEU A 147 5.20 -10.19 -3.98
C LEU A 147 4.14 -11.21 -4.44
N GLY A 148 4.43 -11.99 -5.48
CA GLY A 148 3.60 -13.10 -5.96
C GLY A 148 3.41 -14.29 -5.00
N LEU A 149 4.20 -14.40 -3.92
CA LEU A 149 4.20 -15.58 -3.03
C LEU A 149 2.85 -15.85 -2.36
N TYR A 150 2.11 -14.79 -2.01
CA TYR A 150 0.80 -14.93 -1.39
C TYR A 150 -0.29 -14.33 -2.26
N ARG A 151 -1.28 -15.16 -2.60
CA ARG A 151 -2.39 -14.85 -3.51
C ARG A 151 -3.36 -13.76 -3.01
N SER A 152 -3.14 -13.17 -1.83
CA SER A 152 -3.96 -12.07 -1.32
C SER A 152 -3.24 -11.39 -0.16
N THR A 153 -3.42 -10.08 0.00
CA THR A 153 -3.01 -9.32 1.20
C THR A 153 -3.29 -10.06 2.52
N ARG A 154 -4.46 -10.72 2.67
CA ARG A 154 -4.81 -11.46 3.90
C ARG A 154 -3.92 -12.66 4.22
N LYS A 155 -3.27 -13.27 3.22
CA LYS A 155 -2.41 -14.45 3.44
C LYS A 155 -1.02 -14.06 3.92
N TRP A 156 -0.49 -12.94 3.42
CA TRP A 156 0.72 -12.31 3.98
C TRP A 156 0.61 -12.04 5.49
N ILE A 157 -0.61 -11.75 5.94
CA ILE A 157 -0.96 -11.46 7.33
C ILE A 157 -0.98 -12.73 8.18
N GLN A 158 -1.41 -13.88 7.66
CA GLN A 158 -1.61 -15.11 8.44
C GLN A 158 -0.33 -15.93 8.64
N ASP A 159 0.53 -16.02 7.63
CA ASP A 159 1.74 -16.86 7.69
C ASP A 159 2.84 -16.31 8.62
N LYS A 160 2.75 -15.04 9.04
CA LYS A 160 3.70 -14.45 10.00
C LYS A 160 3.29 -14.60 11.47
N ASP A 161 2.09 -15.13 11.72
CA ASP A 161 1.59 -15.46 13.07
C ASP A 161 1.78 -16.97 13.39
N SER A 162 2.53 -17.71 12.55
CA SER A 162 2.82 -19.16 12.69
C SER A 162 4.24 -19.44 13.18
#